data_AF-A0AA88SBG7-F1
#
_entry.id   AF-A0AA88SBG7-F1
#
_cell.length_a   1.000
_cell.length_b   1.000
_cell.length_c   1.000
_cell.angle_alpha   90.00
_cell.angle_beta   90.00
_cell.angle_gamma   90.00
#
_symmetry.space_group_name_H-M   'P 1'
#
loop_
_entity.id
_entity.type
_entity.pdbx_description
1 polymer ?
#
loop_
_entity_poly.entity_id
_entity_poly.type
_entity_poly.pdbx_seq_one_letter_code
_entity_poly.pdbx_strand_id
1 'polypeptide(L)'
;MQSCTSSFHHQVSLSSFLFPDDTPSIFLPVSLITSAVVSQSSGRNNECNFSDPTGAQKCFGAAGHLFVFHLPNTPNIDMMLTKDNKYLILKVKNQKITLNENYTEAQNEAEFFASGTLLLGNAVKKHAGNYLLDIFGSNGNLLEKISVHLEIQEPVSEPAVSQMCVLKEQLKVSCSSTGDAVEFSLKLNGQLLMPTEDQSLSPRNWTTNIQSLAESGAKDDKSSVSEITTILHGQLTGSLVCIVWNKVSKQETVIQLTSCKAPPLVVIVAVIVSVVVVLLVLLTLCVGIKKLYNKKRPTAVTRGKCKLL
;
A
#
# COMPACT_ATOMS: atom_id res chain seq x y z
N MET A 1 -28.05 39.45 -24.70
CA MET A 1 -26.99 39.63 -25.69
C MET A 1 -25.65 39.41 -25.01
N GLN A 2 -24.83 38.56 -25.63
CA GLN A 2 -23.40 38.29 -25.40
C GLN A 2 -22.95 37.55 -24.13
N SER A 3 -22.91 36.22 -24.27
CA SER A 3 -21.84 35.35 -23.78
C SER A 3 -20.48 35.75 -24.36
N CYS A 4 -19.43 35.69 -23.55
CA CYS A 4 -18.05 35.54 -24.01
C CYS A 4 -17.45 34.29 -23.35
N THR A 5 -17.46 33.20 -24.11
CA THR A 5 -16.65 32.00 -23.91
C THR A 5 -15.27 32.26 -24.51
N SER A 6 -14.20 32.17 -23.69
CA SER A 6 -12.82 32.14 -24.17
C SER A 6 -12.32 30.70 -24.15
N SER A 7 -12.39 30.05 -25.30
CA SER A 7 -11.73 28.78 -25.60
C SER A 7 -10.29 29.06 -26.01
N PHE A 8 -9.31 28.63 -25.22
CA PHE A 8 -7.91 28.59 -25.64
C PHE A 8 -7.63 27.23 -26.29
N HIS A 9 -7.75 27.20 -27.61
CA HIS A 9 -7.17 26.16 -28.45
C HIS A 9 -5.68 26.46 -28.63
N HIS A 10 -4.79 25.71 -27.97
CA HIS A 10 -3.41 25.60 -28.41
C HIS A 10 -3.26 24.35 -29.27
N GLN A 11 -3.34 24.58 -30.57
CA GLN A 11 -2.91 23.67 -31.62
C GLN A 11 -1.37 23.70 -31.63
N VAL A 12 -0.71 22.60 -31.29
CA VAL A 12 0.74 22.45 -31.54
C VAL A 12 0.93 21.45 -32.68
N SER A 13 1.48 22.00 -33.75
CA SER A 13 1.82 21.36 -35.01
C SER A 13 2.86 20.24 -34.81
N LEU A 14 2.55 19.04 -35.28
CA LEU A 14 3.51 17.95 -35.45
C LEU A 14 4.30 18.19 -36.75
N SER A 15 5.47 18.82 -36.65
CA SER A 15 6.47 18.78 -37.72
C SER A 15 7.46 17.65 -37.41
N SER A 16 7.46 16.67 -38.30
CA SER A 16 8.41 15.56 -38.39
C SER A 16 9.85 16.06 -38.57
N PHE A 17 10.76 15.63 -37.68
CA PHE A 17 12.20 15.65 -37.93
C PHE A 17 12.75 14.24 -37.74
N LEU A 18 13.17 13.64 -38.86
CA LEU A 18 13.99 12.43 -38.94
C LEU A 18 15.46 12.83 -38.76
N PHE A 19 16.17 12.24 -37.80
CA PHE A 19 17.62 11.99 -37.89
C PHE A 19 18.01 10.72 -37.07
N PRO A 20 19.08 10.00 -37.48
CA PRO A 20 19.36 8.62 -37.05
C PRO A 20 20.43 8.49 -35.93
N ASP A 21 20.53 7.24 -35.45
CA ASP A 21 21.64 6.53 -34.79
C ASP A 21 22.06 6.78 -33.33
N ASP A 22 21.88 5.69 -32.56
CA ASP A 22 22.82 5.04 -31.64
C ASP A 22 23.53 5.85 -30.55
N THR A 23 22.94 5.88 -29.35
CA THR A 23 23.67 5.81 -28.07
C THR A 23 22.78 5.20 -26.95
N PRO A 24 23.35 4.50 -25.94
CA PRO A 24 22.58 3.80 -24.91
C PRO A 24 22.03 4.77 -23.85
N SER A 25 20.70 4.90 -23.80
CA SER A 25 19.99 5.72 -22.82
C SER A 25 20.12 5.18 -21.39
N ILE A 26 20.76 5.97 -20.53
CA ILE A 26 20.66 5.84 -19.07
C ILE A 26 19.26 6.34 -18.69
N PHE A 27 18.36 5.41 -18.39
CA PHE A 27 17.02 5.74 -17.90
C PHE A 27 17.10 6.19 -16.43
N LEU A 28 17.04 7.50 -16.21
CA LEU A 28 16.64 8.05 -14.91
C LEU A 28 15.13 7.81 -14.77
N PRO A 29 14.64 7.17 -13.68
CA PRO A 29 13.21 7.00 -13.48
C PRO A 29 12.58 8.37 -13.22
N VAL A 30 11.74 8.81 -14.17
CA VAL A 30 10.85 9.94 -13.99
C VAL A 30 9.80 9.51 -12.97
N SER A 31 9.88 10.05 -11.75
CA SER A 31 8.83 9.90 -10.74
C SER A 31 7.56 10.58 -11.24
N LEU A 32 6.62 9.79 -11.76
CA LEU A 32 5.26 10.22 -11.99
C LEU A 32 4.62 10.48 -10.62
N ILE A 33 4.36 11.75 -10.31
CA ILE A 33 3.52 12.13 -9.18
C ILE A 33 2.08 11.78 -9.58
N THR A 34 1.66 10.55 -9.31
CA THR A 34 0.26 10.17 -9.36
C THR A 34 -0.43 10.85 -8.19
N SER A 35 -1.31 11.81 -8.50
CA SER A 35 -2.24 12.36 -7.52
C SER A 35 -3.06 11.22 -6.92
N ALA A 36 -2.87 10.94 -5.63
CA ALA A 36 -3.65 9.97 -4.89
C ALA A 36 -5.14 10.37 -4.97
N VAL A 37 -5.95 9.53 -5.61
CA VAL A 37 -7.40 9.67 -5.58
C VAL A 37 -7.87 8.97 -4.30
N VAL A 38 -8.12 9.74 -3.24
CA VAL A 38 -8.70 9.21 -2.01
C VAL A 38 -10.11 8.73 -2.33
N SER A 39 -10.24 7.43 -2.60
CA SER A 39 -11.53 6.79 -2.78
C SER A 39 -12.14 6.56 -1.39
N GLN A 40 -12.98 7.51 -0.96
CA GLN A 40 -13.73 7.41 0.30
C GLN A 40 -14.67 6.19 0.23
N SER A 41 -14.36 5.16 1.02
CA SER A 41 -15.21 3.98 1.18
C SER A 41 -16.52 4.36 1.87
N SER A 42 -17.64 3.86 1.36
CA SER A 42 -19.02 4.03 1.84
C SER A 42 -19.31 3.33 3.18
N GLY A 43 -18.45 3.48 4.18
CA GLY A 43 -18.75 3.26 5.59
C GLY A 43 -18.89 4.62 6.26
N ARG A 44 -19.84 4.79 7.20
CA ARG A 44 -20.02 6.05 7.94
C ARG A 44 -18.91 6.20 8.98
N ASN A 45 -17.68 6.27 8.50
CA ASN A 45 -16.47 6.34 9.29
C ASN A 45 -16.39 7.73 9.88
N ASN A 46 -16.05 7.84 11.16
CA ASN A 46 -16.04 9.09 11.95
C ASN A 46 -17.39 9.62 12.43
N GLU A 47 -18.48 8.88 12.25
CA GLU A 47 -19.76 9.24 12.86
C GLU A 47 -20.38 8.06 13.58
N CYS A 48 -21.12 8.32 14.65
CA CYS A 48 -21.88 7.31 15.36
C CYS A 48 -23.27 7.82 15.71
N ASN A 49 -24.29 7.00 15.52
CA ASN A 49 -25.67 7.40 15.74
C ASN A 49 -26.28 6.68 16.93
N PHE A 50 -26.78 7.44 17.90
CA PHE A 50 -27.51 6.94 19.07
C PHE A 50 -29.01 6.85 18.74
N SER A 51 -29.38 5.87 17.92
CA SER A 51 -30.78 5.68 17.47
C SER A 51 -31.40 4.32 17.82
N ASP A 52 -30.60 3.30 18.15
CA ASP A 52 -31.11 1.95 18.41
C ASP A 52 -30.80 1.50 19.85
N PRO A 53 -31.82 1.28 20.70
CA PRO A 53 -31.63 0.75 22.05
C PRO A 53 -31.29 -0.75 22.06
N THR A 54 -31.38 -1.43 20.91
CA THR A 54 -31.30 -2.89 20.79
C THR A 54 -29.86 -3.36 20.57
N GLY A 55 -29.08 -3.35 21.65
CA GLY A 55 -27.73 -3.92 21.70
C GLY A 55 -26.60 -2.89 21.70
N ALA A 56 -25.39 -3.34 22.03
CA ALA A 56 -24.21 -2.47 22.05
C ALA A 56 -23.71 -2.23 20.62
N GLN A 57 -23.97 -1.05 20.08
CA GLN A 57 -23.51 -0.65 18.75
C GLN A 57 -21.99 -0.40 18.76
N LYS A 58 -21.30 -0.82 17.70
CA LYS A 58 -19.88 -0.51 17.49
C LYS A 58 -19.71 0.59 16.45
N CYS A 59 -18.85 1.56 16.73
CA CYS A 59 -18.51 2.67 15.87
C CYS A 59 -16.99 2.80 15.74
N PHE A 60 -16.53 3.27 14.58
CA PHE A 60 -15.11 3.36 14.23
C PHE A 60 -14.72 4.78 13.83
N GLY A 61 -13.65 5.30 14.43
CA GLY A 61 -13.10 6.62 14.15
C GLY A 61 -11.66 6.57 13.64
N ALA A 62 -11.39 7.27 12.55
CA ALA A 62 -10.05 7.51 12.02
C ALA A 62 -9.30 8.48 12.93
N ALA A 63 -8.15 8.05 13.46
CA ALA A 63 -7.27 8.92 14.21
C ALA A 63 -6.95 10.21 13.42
N GLY A 64 -6.94 11.36 14.11
CA GLY A 64 -6.67 12.67 13.54
C GLY A 64 -7.82 13.34 12.77
N HIS A 65 -8.96 12.65 12.57
CA HIS A 65 -10.11 13.18 11.85
C HIS A 65 -11.25 13.55 12.80
N LEU A 66 -12.04 14.57 12.45
CA LEU A 66 -13.20 15.00 13.23
C LEU A 66 -14.19 13.84 13.42
N PHE A 67 -14.59 13.58 14.67
CA PHE A 67 -15.58 12.58 15.01
C PHE A 67 -16.88 13.21 15.54
N VAL A 68 -18.03 12.70 15.07
CA VAL A 68 -19.36 13.24 15.40
C VAL A 68 -20.28 12.17 15.99
N PHE A 69 -20.93 12.49 17.12
CA PHE A 69 -22.07 11.73 17.62
C PHE A 69 -23.37 12.37 17.20
N HIS A 70 -24.27 11.58 16.61
CA HIS A 70 -25.65 11.96 16.33
C HIS A 70 -26.49 11.49 17.51
N LEU A 71 -27.04 12.44 18.26
CA LEU A 71 -27.90 12.20 19.41
C LEU A 71 -29.36 12.46 19.04
N PRO A 72 -30.32 11.88 19.77
CA PRO A 72 -31.73 12.21 19.60
C PRO A 72 -31.94 13.72 19.78
N ASN A 73 -32.59 14.36 18.81
CA ASN A 73 -32.89 15.79 18.86
C ASN A 73 -34.38 16.02 19.08
N THR A 74 -34.85 15.70 20.28
CA THR A 74 -36.25 15.84 20.70
C THR A 74 -36.38 16.96 21.72
N PRO A 75 -37.36 17.87 21.56
CA PRO A 75 -37.54 18.99 22.49
C PRO A 75 -37.98 18.49 23.87
N ASN A 76 -37.54 19.22 24.91
CA ASN A 76 -37.92 18.99 26.32
C ASN A 76 -37.50 17.62 26.88
N ILE A 77 -36.39 17.08 26.39
CA ILE A 77 -35.78 15.86 26.90
C ILE A 77 -34.45 16.22 27.57
N ASP A 78 -34.22 15.65 28.75
CA ASP A 78 -32.96 15.75 29.47
C ASP A 78 -32.08 14.54 29.07
N MET A 79 -30.76 14.74 28.93
CA MET A 79 -29.85 13.68 28.48
C MET A 79 -28.55 13.69 29.26
N MET A 80 -27.96 12.50 29.42
CA MET A 80 -26.66 12.32 30.03
C MET A 80 -25.83 11.31 29.25
N LEU A 81 -24.72 11.76 28.66
CA LEU A 81 -23.77 10.89 27.96
C LEU A 81 -22.55 10.66 28.86
N THR A 82 -22.31 9.41 29.22
CA THR A 82 -21.20 9.02 30.10
C THR A 82 -20.25 8.08 29.38
N LYS A 83 -18.94 8.32 29.50
CA LYS A 83 -17.89 7.44 29.00
C LYS A 83 -17.31 6.57 30.11
N ASP A 84 -17.20 5.27 29.85
CA ASP A 84 -16.65 4.23 30.71
C ASP A 84 -17.21 4.27 32.15
N ASN A 85 -18.48 4.66 32.28
CA ASN A 85 -19.17 4.88 33.56
C ASN A 85 -18.45 5.82 34.54
N LYS A 86 -17.54 6.67 34.03
CA LYS A 86 -16.66 7.50 34.86
C LYS A 86 -16.69 8.97 34.45
N TYR A 87 -16.65 9.25 33.15
CA TYR A 87 -16.54 10.62 32.66
C TYR A 87 -17.87 11.07 32.09
N LEU A 88 -18.48 12.08 32.72
CA LEU A 88 -19.61 12.79 32.13
C LEU A 88 -19.09 13.58 30.92
N ILE A 89 -19.62 13.29 29.72
CA ILE A 89 -19.19 13.91 28.46
C ILE A 89 -20.13 15.04 28.05
N LEU A 90 -21.43 14.76 28.11
CA LEU A 90 -22.49 15.72 27.82
C LEU A 90 -23.59 15.57 28.88
N LYS A 91 -24.10 16.70 29.34
CA LYS A 91 -25.34 16.79 30.10
C LYS A 91 -26.24 17.84 29.47
N VAL A 92 -27.45 17.45 29.12
CA VAL A 92 -28.52 18.36 28.69
C VAL A 92 -29.54 18.39 29.82
N LYS A 93 -29.78 19.57 30.39
CA LYS A 93 -30.81 19.75 31.43
C LYS A 93 -31.50 21.08 31.26
N ASN A 94 -32.84 21.08 31.24
CA ASN A 94 -33.64 22.30 31.07
C ASN A 94 -33.18 23.13 29.84
N GLN A 95 -32.94 22.46 28.70
CA GLN A 95 -32.46 23.09 27.45
C GLN A 95 -31.09 23.80 27.56
N LYS A 96 -30.31 23.48 28.60
CA LYS A 96 -28.93 23.95 28.74
C LYS A 96 -27.97 22.78 28.58
N ILE A 97 -26.85 22.99 27.89
CA ILE A 97 -25.83 21.96 27.71
C ILE A 97 -24.67 22.18 28.69
N THR A 98 -24.01 21.09 29.04
CA THR A 98 -22.73 21.11 29.74
C THR A 98 -21.84 20.05 29.10
N LEU A 99 -20.72 20.50 28.55
CA LEU A 99 -19.77 19.68 27.80
C LEU A 99 -18.49 19.47 28.61
N ASN A 100 -17.86 18.33 28.41
CA ASN A 100 -16.54 18.06 28.96
C ASN A 100 -15.47 18.41 27.94
N GLU A 101 -14.81 19.55 28.14
CA GLU A 101 -13.77 20.10 27.26
C GLU A 101 -12.58 19.15 27.04
N ASN A 102 -12.36 18.16 27.92
CA ASN A 102 -11.31 17.17 27.73
C ASN A 102 -11.61 16.15 26.64
N TYR A 103 -12.87 16.00 26.24
CA TYR A 103 -13.34 14.99 25.28
C TYR A 103 -14.14 15.57 24.12
N THR A 104 -14.48 16.86 24.16
CA THR A 104 -15.37 17.51 23.20
C THR A 104 -14.72 18.77 22.66
N GLU A 105 -15.05 19.11 21.41
CA GLU A 105 -14.68 20.38 20.83
C GLU A 105 -15.65 21.48 21.29
N ALA A 106 -15.18 22.73 21.33
CA ALA A 106 -16.04 23.85 21.69
C ALA A 106 -17.19 23.97 20.68
N GLN A 107 -18.42 23.92 21.18
CA GLN A 107 -19.62 23.92 20.36
C GLN A 107 -20.66 24.88 20.92
N ASN A 108 -21.36 25.59 20.03
CA ASN A 108 -22.43 26.49 20.42
C ASN A 108 -23.70 25.70 20.80
N GLU A 109 -24.38 26.12 21.87
CA GLU A 109 -25.68 25.56 22.29
C GLU A 109 -26.72 25.56 21.17
N ALA A 110 -26.86 26.66 20.45
CA ALA A 110 -27.81 26.79 19.35
C ALA A 110 -27.50 25.81 18.20
N GLU A 111 -26.22 25.58 17.90
CA GLU A 111 -25.80 24.62 16.89
C GLU A 111 -26.13 23.20 17.32
N PHE A 112 -25.81 22.85 18.57
CA PHE A 112 -26.13 21.54 19.14
C PHE A 112 -27.63 21.23 19.07
N PHE A 113 -28.49 22.16 19.52
CA PHE A 113 -29.94 21.95 19.47
C PHE A 113 -30.53 22.00 18.06
N ALA A 114 -29.88 22.70 17.12
CA ALA A 114 -30.30 22.71 15.72
C ALA A 114 -30.00 21.39 15.01
N SER A 115 -28.80 20.82 15.23
CA SER A 115 -28.34 19.63 14.50
C SER A 115 -28.54 18.31 15.24
N GLY A 116 -28.60 18.32 16.58
CA GLY A 116 -28.55 17.11 17.39
C GLY A 116 -27.18 16.43 17.40
N THR A 117 -26.12 17.13 16.99
CA THR A 117 -24.79 16.53 16.85
C THR A 117 -23.85 17.01 17.94
N LEU A 118 -23.13 16.08 18.57
CA LEU A 118 -22.04 16.36 19.49
C LEU A 118 -20.68 16.16 18.80
N LEU A 119 -19.84 17.19 18.83
CA LEU A 119 -18.49 17.15 18.28
C LEU A 119 -17.48 16.68 19.34
N LEU A 120 -16.84 15.52 19.11
CA LEU A 120 -15.70 15.08 19.95
C LEU A 120 -14.38 15.76 19.55
N GLY A 121 -14.36 16.45 18.39
CA GLY A 121 -13.15 16.95 17.77
C GLY A 121 -12.37 15.86 17.04
N ASN A 122 -11.09 16.12 16.76
CA ASN A 122 -10.23 15.15 16.09
C ASN A 122 -10.05 13.90 16.96
N ALA A 123 -10.42 12.74 16.40
CA ALA A 123 -10.36 11.45 17.08
C ALA A 123 -8.93 11.09 17.50
N VAL A 124 -8.81 10.69 18.75
CA VAL A 124 -7.55 10.25 19.38
C VAL A 124 -7.84 9.10 20.31
N LYS A 125 -6.82 8.31 20.69
CA LYS A 125 -6.99 7.09 21.51
C LYS A 125 -7.76 7.32 22.82
N LYS A 126 -7.70 8.52 23.43
CA LYS A 126 -8.49 8.85 24.64
C LYS A 126 -10.01 8.84 24.41
N HIS A 127 -10.47 9.08 23.18
CA HIS A 127 -11.89 9.06 22.81
C HIS A 127 -12.43 7.62 22.71
N ALA A 128 -11.58 6.61 22.51
CA ALA A 128 -12.01 5.22 22.48
C ALA A 128 -12.59 4.78 23.83
N GLY A 129 -13.64 3.95 23.80
CA GLY A 129 -14.27 3.42 25.00
C GLY A 129 -15.78 3.19 24.85
N ASN A 130 -16.43 2.87 25.97
CA ASN A 130 -17.86 2.64 26.02
C ASN A 130 -18.58 3.94 26.39
N TYR A 131 -19.59 4.30 25.62
CA TYR A 131 -20.45 5.45 25.84
C TYR A 131 -21.86 4.98 26.14
N LEU A 132 -22.45 5.57 27.18
CA LEU A 132 -23.81 5.31 27.63
C LEU A 132 -24.61 6.61 27.58
N LEU A 133 -25.65 6.64 26.76
CA LEU A 133 -26.60 7.74 26.70
C LEU A 133 -27.85 7.36 27.51
N ASP A 134 -28.10 8.10 28.57
CA ASP A 134 -29.35 8.06 29.34
C ASP A 134 -30.25 9.22 28.90
N ILE A 135 -31.50 8.90 28.58
CA ILE A 135 -32.51 9.86 28.12
C ILE A 135 -33.64 9.93 29.15
N PHE A 136 -33.97 11.13 29.61
CA PHE A 136 -34.94 11.36 30.67
C PHE A 136 -36.13 12.19 30.18
N GLY A 137 -37.33 11.79 30.59
CA GLY A 137 -38.55 12.54 30.34
C GLY A 137 -38.66 13.77 31.22
N SER A 138 -39.64 14.63 30.93
CA SER A 138 -39.93 15.85 31.69
C SER A 138 -40.30 15.61 33.17
N ASN A 139 -40.72 14.39 33.52
CA ASN A 139 -40.99 13.95 34.89
C ASN A 139 -39.73 13.42 35.62
N GLY A 140 -38.57 13.39 34.96
CA GLY A 140 -37.31 12.86 35.49
C GLY A 140 -37.14 11.35 35.39
N ASN A 141 -38.10 10.62 34.81
CA ASN A 141 -37.99 9.17 34.62
C ASN A 141 -37.06 8.86 33.45
N LEU A 142 -36.22 7.82 33.59
CA LEU A 142 -35.41 7.28 32.52
C LEU A 142 -36.34 6.66 31.45
N LEU A 143 -36.27 7.19 30.23
CA LEU A 143 -37.04 6.72 29.08
C LEU A 143 -36.25 5.68 28.28
N GLU A 144 -34.97 5.96 28.04
CA GLU A 144 -34.15 5.15 27.14
C GLU A 144 -32.69 5.15 27.60
N LYS A 145 -32.00 4.05 27.28
CA LYS A 145 -30.59 3.85 27.54
C LYS A 145 -29.94 3.21 26.30
N ILE A 146 -28.98 3.91 25.70
CA ILE A 146 -28.30 3.48 24.47
C ILE A 146 -26.81 3.33 24.76
N SER A 147 -26.23 2.20 24.36
CA SER A 147 -24.82 1.87 24.59
C SER A 147 -24.06 1.77 23.27
N VAL A 148 -22.95 2.49 23.17
CA VAL A 148 -22.07 2.54 22.00
C VAL A 148 -20.64 2.24 22.42
N HIS A 149 -19.95 1.37 21.70
CA HIS A 149 -18.50 1.19 21.80
C HIS A 149 -17.80 1.91 20.65
N LEU A 150 -16.94 2.88 20.96
CA LEU A 150 -16.12 3.60 19.99
C LEU A 150 -14.70 3.04 19.97
N GLU A 151 -14.28 2.54 18.81
CA GLU A 151 -12.91 2.15 18.52
C GLU A 151 -12.25 3.22 17.64
N ILE A 152 -11.03 3.63 18.00
CA ILE A 152 -10.23 4.56 17.19
C ILE A 152 -9.10 3.78 16.52
N GLN A 153 -8.99 3.90 15.20
CA GLN A 153 -7.98 3.21 14.38
C GLN A 153 -7.13 4.21 13.61
N GLU A 154 -5.84 3.94 13.49
CA GLU A 154 -4.97 4.63 12.53
C GLU A 154 -5.38 4.29 11.09
N PRO A 155 -5.60 5.29 10.21
CA PRO A 155 -5.85 5.04 8.80
C PRO A 155 -4.72 4.28 8.12
N VAL A 156 -5.05 3.49 7.10
CA VAL A 156 -4.07 2.77 6.29
C VAL A 156 -3.31 3.72 5.39
N SER A 157 -2.01 3.50 5.24
CA SER A 157 -1.19 4.22 4.27
C SER A 157 -1.46 3.75 2.84
N GLU A 158 -1.00 4.53 1.85
CA GLU A 158 -0.86 4.02 0.49
C GLU A 158 0.04 2.77 0.50
N PRO A 159 -0.38 1.64 -0.11
CA PRO A 159 0.38 0.41 0.01
C PRO A 159 1.65 0.43 -0.83
N ALA A 160 2.77 0.03 -0.24
CA ALA A 160 4.02 -0.18 -0.94
C ALA A 160 4.02 -1.56 -1.59
N VAL A 161 4.10 -1.59 -2.92
CA VAL A 161 4.09 -2.85 -3.70
C VAL A 161 5.44 -3.05 -4.37
N SER A 162 6.01 -4.24 -4.22
CA SER A 162 7.27 -4.61 -4.86
C SER A 162 7.19 -5.99 -5.50
N GLN A 163 8.01 -6.19 -6.53
CA GLN A 163 8.17 -7.45 -7.21
C GLN A 163 9.64 -7.87 -7.27
N MET A 164 9.92 -9.16 -7.10
CA MET A 164 11.25 -9.72 -7.13
C MET A 164 11.25 -11.11 -7.78
N CYS A 165 12.13 -11.32 -8.76
CA CYS A 165 12.33 -12.63 -9.34
C CYS A 165 13.13 -13.53 -8.40
N VAL A 166 12.54 -14.64 -8.00
CA VAL A 166 13.17 -15.70 -7.21
C VAL A 166 13.70 -16.76 -8.17
N LEU A 167 14.79 -17.43 -7.80
CA LEU A 167 15.34 -18.58 -8.53
C LEU A 167 14.22 -19.61 -8.83
N LYS A 168 14.24 -20.20 -10.04
CA LYS A 168 13.25 -21.18 -10.58
C LYS A 168 11.95 -20.60 -11.17
N GLU A 169 12.03 -19.52 -11.95
CA GLU A 169 10.87 -18.93 -12.65
C GLU A 169 9.72 -18.56 -11.70
N GLN A 170 10.04 -18.07 -10.51
CA GLN A 170 9.05 -17.61 -9.53
C GLN A 170 9.15 -16.09 -9.39
N LEU A 171 8.00 -15.44 -9.28
CA LEU A 171 7.87 -14.00 -9.05
C LEU A 171 7.30 -13.78 -7.66
N LYS A 172 8.12 -13.29 -6.73
CA LYS A 172 7.65 -12.84 -5.42
C LYS A 172 7.04 -11.45 -5.55
N VAL A 173 5.83 -11.29 -5.07
CA VAL A 173 5.15 -10.00 -4.93
C VAL A 173 4.92 -9.75 -3.45
N SER A 174 5.33 -8.57 -3.00
CA SER A 174 5.11 -8.08 -1.63
C SER A 174 4.22 -6.85 -1.69
N CYS A 175 3.23 -6.77 -0.80
CA CYS A 175 2.44 -5.57 -0.57
C CYS A 175 2.41 -5.28 0.92
N SER A 176 2.80 -4.06 1.32
CA SER A 176 2.81 -3.63 2.72
C SER A 176 2.09 -2.31 2.93
N SER A 177 1.55 -2.13 4.12
CA SER A 177 0.89 -0.89 4.55
C SER A 177 1.03 -0.72 6.06
N THR A 178 1.10 0.52 6.52
CA THR A 178 0.91 0.86 7.93
C THR A 178 -0.57 1.05 8.24
N GLY A 179 -0.93 1.06 9.52
CA GLY A 179 -2.28 1.28 10.03
C GLY A 179 -2.69 0.23 11.06
N ASP A 180 -3.88 0.41 11.64
CA ASP A 180 -4.46 -0.57 12.58
C ASP A 180 -5.38 -1.55 11.85
N ALA A 181 -5.32 -2.84 12.24
CA ALA A 181 -6.18 -3.91 11.73
C ALA A 181 -6.28 -3.95 10.18
N VAL A 182 -5.12 -3.87 9.51
CA VAL A 182 -5.01 -3.81 8.06
C VAL A 182 -5.44 -5.13 7.42
N GLU A 183 -6.37 -5.05 6.47
CA GLU A 183 -6.83 -6.12 5.59
C GLU A 183 -6.30 -5.87 4.15
N PHE A 184 -6.03 -6.95 3.40
CA PHE A 184 -5.45 -6.88 2.05
C PHE A 184 -6.34 -7.55 0.99
N SER A 185 -6.30 -7.03 -0.23
CA SER A 185 -6.75 -7.71 -1.45
C SER A 185 -5.78 -7.48 -2.59
N LEU A 186 -5.38 -8.57 -3.24
CA LEU A 186 -4.56 -8.50 -4.46
C LEU A 186 -5.40 -8.91 -5.66
N LYS A 187 -5.31 -8.15 -6.75
CA LYS A 187 -5.96 -8.46 -8.03
C LYS A 187 -4.95 -8.36 -9.17
N LEU A 188 -4.94 -9.32 -10.08
CA LEU A 188 -4.13 -9.30 -11.31
C LEU A 188 -5.04 -9.28 -12.53
N ASN A 189 -4.92 -8.27 -13.39
CA ASN A 189 -5.78 -8.05 -14.56
C ASN A 189 -7.29 -8.10 -14.20
N GLY A 190 -7.65 -7.59 -13.03
CA GLY A 190 -9.02 -7.61 -12.50
C GLY A 190 -9.44 -8.92 -11.83
N GLN A 191 -8.65 -9.99 -11.96
CA GLN A 191 -8.91 -11.27 -11.30
C GLN A 191 -8.39 -11.25 -9.85
N LEU A 192 -9.26 -11.56 -8.90
CA LEU A 192 -8.90 -11.66 -7.48
C LEU A 192 -7.87 -12.77 -7.27
N LEU A 193 -6.73 -12.41 -6.69
CA LEU A 193 -5.70 -13.35 -6.26
C LEU A 193 -5.93 -13.75 -4.81
N MET A 194 -6.26 -12.79 -3.94
CA MET A 194 -6.47 -12.99 -2.51
C MET A 194 -7.50 -12.00 -1.95
N PRO A 195 -8.55 -12.47 -1.26
CA PRO A 195 -9.23 -11.73 -0.20
C PRO A 195 -8.68 -12.14 1.18
N THR A 196 -8.57 -11.18 2.11
CA THR A 196 -8.42 -11.52 3.53
C THR A 196 -9.84 -11.55 4.11
N GLU A 197 -10.27 -12.75 4.53
CA GLU A 197 -11.58 -13.12 5.11
C GLU A 197 -12.78 -13.32 4.13
N ASP A 198 -13.41 -14.49 4.29
CA ASP A 198 -14.69 -15.04 3.78
C ASP A 198 -14.93 -15.57 2.35
N GLN A 199 -14.02 -15.50 1.37
CA GLN A 199 -14.27 -16.19 0.07
C GLN A 199 -13.02 -16.87 -0.50
N SER A 200 -12.81 -18.13 -0.10
CA SER A 200 -11.74 -18.99 -0.61
C SER A 200 -12.07 -19.55 -2.00
N LEU A 201 -11.61 -18.86 -3.03
CA LEU A 201 -11.41 -19.44 -4.36
C LEU A 201 -9.99 -19.10 -4.84
N SER A 202 -8.98 -19.69 -4.21
CA SER A 202 -7.60 -19.65 -4.73
C SER A 202 -7.38 -20.79 -5.73
N PRO A 203 -7.01 -20.50 -6.99
CA PRO A 203 -6.40 -21.45 -7.91
C PRO A 203 -5.26 -22.29 -7.29
N ARG A 204 -5.22 -23.57 -7.67
CA ARG A 204 -4.46 -24.68 -7.05
C ARG A 204 -2.92 -24.57 -6.98
N ASN A 205 -2.30 -23.44 -7.33
CA ASN A 205 -0.84 -23.32 -7.52
C ASN A 205 -0.14 -22.25 -6.64
N TRP A 206 -0.70 -21.87 -5.49
CA TRP A 206 -0.16 -20.74 -4.69
C TRP A 206 0.14 -21.08 -3.23
N THR A 207 1.16 -20.43 -2.67
CA THR A 207 1.56 -20.54 -1.26
C THR A 207 1.62 -19.14 -0.65
N THR A 208 0.94 -18.96 0.48
CA THR A 208 0.74 -17.65 1.13
C THR A 208 1.41 -17.62 2.50
N ASN A 209 2.14 -16.55 2.81
CA ASN A 209 2.61 -16.23 4.15
C ASN A 209 2.14 -14.81 4.51
N ILE A 210 1.34 -14.69 5.58
CA ILE A 210 0.93 -13.40 6.17
C ILE A 210 1.85 -13.15 7.36
N GLN A 211 2.53 -12.02 7.40
CA GLN A 211 3.45 -11.69 8.49
C GLN A 211 3.17 -10.26 8.97
N SER A 212 2.68 -10.12 10.20
CA SER A 212 2.65 -8.84 10.89
C SER A 212 4.04 -8.60 11.50
N LEU A 213 4.71 -7.53 11.06
CA LEU A 213 6.05 -7.22 11.55
C LEU A 213 5.94 -6.21 12.69
N ALA A 214 5.84 -6.70 13.93
CA ALA A 214 6.04 -5.88 15.10
C ALA A 214 7.55 -5.66 15.30
N GLU A 215 8.07 -4.52 14.85
CA GLU A 215 9.48 -4.18 15.07
C GLU A 215 9.75 -3.99 16.57
N SER A 216 10.51 -4.91 17.16
CA SER A 216 10.90 -4.85 18.57
C SER A 216 11.92 -3.74 18.82
N GLY A 217 11.52 -2.72 19.58
CA GLY A 217 12.47 -1.76 20.15
C GLY A 217 11.87 -0.39 20.49
N ALA A 218 11.77 -0.13 21.80
CA ALA A 218 11.55 1.16 22.48
C ALA A 218 10.14 1.80 22.42
N LYS A 219 9.71 2.27 23.59
CA LYS A 219 8.47 3.05 23.83
C LYS A 219 8.45 4.31 22.95
N ASP A 220 7.48 4.38 22.04
CA ASP A 220 6.55 5.48 21.77
C ASP A 220 6.03 5.37 20.32
N ASP A 221 4.69 5.34 20.18
CA ASP A 221 3.89 5.59 18.96
C ASP A 221 4.47 5.08 17.62
N LYS A 222 4.60 3.76 17.46
CA LYS A 222 5.10 3.14 16.23
C LYS A 222 3.98 2.44 15.47
N SER A 223 3.59 3.01 14.33
CA SER A 223 2.59 2.43 13.44
C SER A 223 3.03 1.04 12.99
N SER A 224 2.15 0.06 13.17
CA SER A 224 2.45 -1.33 12.83
C SER A 224 2.45 -1.53 11.32
N VAL A 225 3.54 -2.09 10.78
CA VAL A 225 3.63 -2.43 9.36
C VAL A 225 3.05 -3.83 9.16
N SER A 226 2.03 -3.93 8.33
CA SER A 226 1.47 -5.21 7.88
C SER A 226 1.96 -5.50 6.47
N GLU A 227 2.40 -6.73 6.19
CA GLU A 227 2.85 -7.15 4.87
C GLU A 227 2.22 -8.49 4.48
N ILE A 228 1.78 -8.57 3.22
CA ILE A 228 1.43 -9.83 2.56
C ILE A 228 2.42 -10.11 1.43
N THR A 229 2.88 -11.35 1.39
CA THR A 229 3.72 -11.87 0.30
C THR A 229 2.98 -12.98 -0.42
N THR A 230 3.03 -12.96 -1.75
CA THR A 230 2.60 -14.08 -2.60
C THR A 230 3.66 -14.44 -3.63
N ILE A 231 3.70 -15.71 -4.02
CA ILE A 231 4.59 -16.23 -5.05
C ILE A 231 3.75 -16.59 -6.28
N LEU A 232 4.08 -15.94 -7.38
CA LEU A 232 3.45 -16.07 -8.69
C LEU A 232 4.38 -16.81 -9.65
N HIS A 233 3.81 -17.31 -10.76
CA HIS A 233 4.62 -17.83 -11.86
C HIS A 233 5.40 -16.68 -12.52
N GLY A 234 6.68 -16.90 -12.79
CA GLY A 234 7.61 -15.88 -13.29
C GLY A 234 7.23 -15.31 -14.65
N GLN A 235 6.39 -16.00 -15.41
CA GLN A 235 5.93 -15.55 -16.72
C GLN A 235 4.68 -14.65 -16.67
N LEU A 236 4.08 -14.46 -15.49
CA LEU A 236 2.89 -13.63 -15.35
C LEU A 236 3.22 -12.16 -15.55
N THR A 237 2.39 -11.49 -16.35
CA THR A 237 2.48 -10.07 -16.66
C THR A 237 1.11 -9.43 -16.58
N GLY A 238 1.07 -8.14 -16.28
CA GLY A 238 -0.16 -7.35 -16.30
C GLY A 238 -0.33 -6.47 -15.08
N SER A 239 -1.52 -5.88 -14.96
CA SER A 239 -1.85 -4.90 -13.94
C SER A 239 -2.15 -5.58 -12.61
N LEU A 240 -1.24 -5.45 -11.65
CA LEU A 240 -1.46 -5.88 -10.28
C LEU A 240 -1.95 -4.69 -9.45
N VAL A 241 -3.10 -4.86 -8.81
CA VAL A 241 -3.67 -3.91 -7.86
C VAL A 241 -3.55 -4.51 -6.47
N CYS A 242 -2.87 -3.83 -5.56
CA CYS A 242 -2.96 -4.12 -4.13
C CYS A 242 -3.90 -3.10 -3.49
N ILE A 243 -4.95 -3.59 -2.85
CA ILE A 243 -5.94 -2.81 -2.12
C ILE A 243 -5.73 -3.13 -0.64
N VAL A 244 -5.61 -2.10 0.19
CA VAL A 244 -5.51 -2.21 1.65
C VAL A 244 -6.63 -1.41 2.28
N TRP A 245 -7.21 -1.93 3.34
CA TRP A 245 -8.25 -1.22 4.07
C TRP A 245 -8.30 -1.63 5.53
N ASN A 246 -8.94 -0.81 6.34
CA ASN A 246 -9.40 -1.17 7.67
C ASN A 246 -10.82 -0.63 7.86
N LYS A 247 -11.33 -0.57 9.09
CA LYS A 247 -12.70 -0.10 9.32
C LYS A 247 -12.88 1.41 9.09
N VAL A 248 -11.79 2.16 8.94
CA VAL A 248 -11.83 3.64 8.85
C VAL A 248 -11.34 4.20 7.52
N SER A 249 -10.59 3.42 6.72
CA SER A 249 -9.93 3.92 5.52
C SER A 249 -9.63 2.82 4.51
N LYS A 250 -9.41 3.20 3.26
CA LYS A 250 -9.09 2.31 2.14
C LYS A 250 -8.13 3.00 1.17
N GLN A 251 -7.10 2.29 0.75
CA GLN A 251 -6.10 2.74 -0.22
C GLN A 251 -5.77 1.63 -1.22
N GLU A 252 -5.21 2.01 -2.36
CA GLU A 252 -4.75 1.04 -3.36
C GLU A 252 -3.55 1.55 -4.16
N THR A 253 -2.74 0.62 -4.63
CA THR A 253 -1.60 0.87 -5.50
C THR A 253 -1.64 -0.10 -6.68
N VAL A 254 -1.38 0.44 -7.88
CA VAL A 254 -1.34 -0.33 -9.13
C VAL A 254 0.09 -0.38 -9.67
N ILE A 255 0.60 -1.58 -9.94
CA ILE A 255 1.88 -1.78 -10.62
C ILE A 255 1.72 -2.70 -11.83
N GLN A 256 2.61 -2.57 -12.80
CA GLN A 256 2.69 -3.49 -13.93
C GLN A 256 3.71 -4.59 -13.63
N LEU A 257 3.24 -5.84 -13.56
CA LEU A 257 4.12 -6.99 -13.36
C LEU A 257 4.95 -7.26 -14.62
N THR A 258 6.24 -7.49 -14.39
CA THR A 258 7.19 -7.88 -15.42
C THR A 258 7.64 -9.33 -15.26
N SER A 259 7.76 -10.02 -16.39
CA SER A 259 8.15 -11.42 -16.43
C SER A 259 9.63 -11.61 -16.03
N CYS A 260 9.88 -12.62 -15.21
CA CYS A 260 11.19 -13.15 -14.88
C CYS A 260 11.75 -13.88 -16.10
N LYS A 261 12.34 -13.12 -17.03
CA LYS A 261 13.00 -13.70 -18.20
C LYS A 261 14.27 -14.43 -17.76
N ALA A 262 14.29 -15.75 -17.92
CA ALA A 262 15.56 -16.47 -17.96
C ALA A 262 16.39 -15.93 -19.14
N PRO A 263 17.73 -15.84 -19.04
CA PRO A 263 18.54 -15.55 -20.21
C PRO A 263 18.13 -16.51 -21.33
N PRO A 264 17.84 -16.03 -22.55
CA PRO A 264 17.45 -16.92 -23.64
C PRO A 264 18.53 -18.01 -23.78
N LEU A 265 18.13 -19.28 -23.94
CA LEU A 265 19.09 -20.35 -24.26
C LEU A 265 19.96 -19.97 -25.46
N VAL A 266 19.43 -19.17 -26.39
CA VAL A 266 20.18 -18.59 -27.52
C VAL A 266 21.37 -17.75 -27.07
N VAL A 267 21.23 -16.94 -26.00
CA VAL A 267 22.33 -16.14 -25.46
C VAL A 267 23.36 -17.05 -24.80
N ILE A 268 22.92 -18.08 -24.06
CA ILE A 268 23.81 -19.06 -23.43
C ILE A 268 24.58 -19.85 -24.50
N VAL A 269 23.90 -20.34 -25.53
CA VAL A 269 24.50 -21.07 -26.66
C VAL A 269 25.43 -20.15 -27.45
N ALA A 270 25.05 -18.90 -27.73
CA ALA A 270 25.90 -17.94 -28.44
C ALA A 270 27.19 -17.63 -27.65
N VAL A 271 27.11 -17.48 -26.32
CA VAL A 271 28.29 -17.30 -25.46
C VAL A 271 29.17 -18.55 -25.47
N ILE A 272 28.59 -19.74 -25.35
CA ILE A 272 29.34 -21.01 -25.40
C ILE A 272 30.03 -21.16 -26.76
N VAL A 273 29.32 -20.94 -27.87
CA VAL A 273 29.88 -21.01 -29.22
C VAL A 273 30.99 -19.99 -29.40
N SER A 274 30.81 -18.76 -28.92
CA SER A 274 31.85 -17.71 -28.99
C SER A 274 33.11 -18.11 -28.23
N VAL A 275 32.96 -18.66 -27.02
CA VAL A 275 34.09 -19.14 -26.20
C VAL A 275 34.81 -20.30 -26.89
N VAL A 276 34.08 -21.27 -27.44
CA VAL A 276 34.64 -22.41 -28.17
C VAL A 276 35.40 -21.95 -29.43
N VAL A 277 34.86 -21.01 -30.19
CA VAL A 277 35.52 -20.46 -31.39
C VAL A 277 36.81 -19.74 -31.01
N VAL A 278 36.81 -18.93 -29.95
CA VAL A 278 38.02 -18.24 -29.47
C VAL A 278 39.08 -19.26 -29.04
N LEU A 279 38.71 -20.32 -28.32
CA LEU A 279 39.61 -21.41 -27.95
C LEU A 279 40.22 -22.11 -29.17
N LEU A 280 39.42 -22.41 -30.20
CA LEU A 280 39.91 -23.03 -31.43
C LEU A 280 40.89 -22.11 -32.18
N VAL A 281 40.59 -20.82 -32.29
CA VAL A 281 41.50 -19.84 -32.91
C VAL A 281 42.82 -19.78 -32.14
N LEU A 282 42.79 -19.71 -30.82
CA LEU A 282 44.00 -19.71 -29.99
C LEU A 282 44.83 -20.99 -30.17
N LEU A 283 44.19 -22.16 -30.25
CA LEU A 283 44.87 -23.43 -30.53
C LEU A 283 45.55 -23.43 -31.91
N THR A 284 44.88 -22.95 -32.96
CA THR A 284 45.48 -22.85 -34.30
C THR A 284 46.67 -21.90 -34.35
N LEU A 285 46.58 -20.75 -33.67
CA LEU A 285 47.69 -19.81 -33.50
C LEU A 285 48.86 -20.45 -32.75
N CYS A 286 48.60 -21.16 -31.65
CA CYS A 286 49.65 -21.84 -30.88
C CYS A 286 50.36 -22.93 -31.70
N VAL A 287 49.61 -23.69 -32.50
CA VAL A 287 50.19 -24.70 -33.41
C VAL A 287 50.99 -24.04 -34.53
N GLY A 288 50.49 -22.93 -35.10
CA GLY A 288 51.19 -22.15 -36.12
C GLY A 288 52.53 -21.59 -35.61
N ILE A 289 52.51 -20.99 -34.42
CA ILE A 289 53.72 -20.48 -33.75
C ILE A 289 54.71 -21.62 -33.46
N LYS A 290 54.25 -22.77 -32.95
CA LYS A 290 55.12 -23.96 -32.75
C LYS A 290 55.75 -24.46 -34.04
N LYS A 291 55.01 -24.50 -35.16
CA LYS A 291 55.55 -24.89 -36.47
C LYS A 291 56.60 -23.90 -36.98
N LEU A 292 56.39 -22.60 -36.81
CA LEU A 292 57.36 -21.57 -37.18
C LEU A 292 58.62 -21.61 -36.31
N TYR A 293 58.46 -21.88 -35.01
CA TYR A 293 59.58 -22.05 -34.08
C TYR A 293 60.44 -23.28 -34.45
N ASN A 294 59.80 -24.41 -34.79
CA ASN A 294 60.52 -25.61 -35.21
C ASN A 294 61.18 -25.48 -36.61
N LYS A 295 60.63 -24.67 -37.52
CA LYS A 295 61.22 -24.43 -38.85
C LYS A 295 62.48 -23.55 -38.81
N LYS A 296 62.70 -22.79 -37.72
CA LYS A 296 63.83 -21.85 -37.57
C LYS A 296 65.08 -22.43 -36.89
N ARG A 297 65.15 -23.72 -36.53
CA ARG A 297 66.44 -24.31 -36.07
C ARG A 297 67.42 -24.37 -37.26
N PRO A 298 68.52 -23.61 -37.27
CA PRO A 298 69.56 -23.74 -38.30
C PRO A 298 70.40 -24.99 -37.99
N THR A 299 70.74 -25.73 -39.05
CA THR A 299 71.73 -26.80 -39.05
C THR A 299 73.05 -26.29 -38.46
N ALA A 300 73.53 -26.92 -37.39
CA ALA A 300 74.89 -26.71 -36.91
C ALA A 300 75.88 -27.37 -37.90
N VAL A 301 76.66 -26.58 -38.62
CA VAL A 301 77.76 -27.06 -39.48
C VAL A 301 79.10 -26.52 -38.96
N THR A 302 79.80 -27.47 -38.32
CA THR A 302 81.25 -27.75 -38.23
C THR A 302 82.28 -26.69 -37.80
N ARG A 303 83.11 -27.07 -36.81
CA ARG A 303 84.55 -26.76 -36.78
C ARG A 303 85.31 -27.99 -36.25
N GLY A 304 86.20 -28.54 -37.07
CA GLY A 304 86.86 -29.83 -36.82
C GLY A 304 88.00 -29.80 -35.80
N LYS A 305 88.57 -30.98 -35.55
CA LYS A 305 89.98 -31.18 -35.18
C LYS A 305 90.44 -32.65 -35.36
N CYS A 306 91.57 -32.76 -36.05
CA CYS A 306 92.67 -33.72 -36.01
C CYS A 306 92.50 -35.24 -36.25
N LYS A 307 93.37 -35.68 -37.18
CA LYS A 307 93.83 -37.05 -37.50
C LYS A 307 94.43 -37.80 -36.31
N LEU A 308 94.41 -39.13 -36.39
CA LEU A 308 95.53 -39.97 -35.97
C LEU A 308 95.65 -41.20 -36.90
N LEU A 309 96.85 -41.28 -37.50
CA LEU A 309 97.49 -42.31 -38.34
C LEU A 309 96.82 -42.69 -39.67
#